data_AF-A0A5A7X3J0-F1
#
_entry.id   AF-A0A5A7X3J0-F1
#
_cell.length_a   1.000
_cell.length_b   1.000
_cell.length_c   1.000
_cell.angle_alpha   90.00
_cell.angle_beta   90.00
_cell.angle_gamma   90.00
#
_symmetry.space_group_name_H-M   'P 1'
#
loop_
_entity.id
_entity.type
_entity.pdbx_description
1 polymer ?
#
loop_
_entity_poly.entity_id
_entity_poly.type
_entity_poly.pdbx_seq_one_letter_code
_entity_poly.pdbx_strand_id
1 'polypeptide(L)'
;MDLEPKGPLPHQIYWRRRALAIGIGVVVVAIVAAIAILVVSNSTGGDTKTPTSSAAAPTPLPGENPEVKTPVQPPAQQAPPPTPTPSAAVTPPPVLKEGDDCPDSTLAVKGMTNQPDFVVGDQPKFTMVVTNIGLVACKRDVGAAVLAAYVYSLNNDRLWSNLDCAPSNETLVKTFNPGEQVTTEVTWTGMGSAPNCPLPRQPIGPGTYNLVVQLGNLRSAAVPFVLAEPAAPPPGDAPAPPPEGAPPAPGN
;
A
#
# COMPACT_ATOMS: atom_id res chain seq x y z
N MET A 1 -1.35 -35.05 36.01
CA MET A 1 -0.87 -34.08 37.01
C MET A 1 0.10 -33.12 36.31
N ASP A 2 -0.32 -32.53 35.19
CA ASP A 2 -1.08 -31.28 35.14
C ASP A 2 -0.29 -30.14 35.77
N LEU A 3 0.06 -29.14 34.94
CA LEU A 3 -0.14 -27.70 35.17
C LEU A 3 0.50 -26.93 34.00
N GLU A 4 -0.21 -26.90 32.88
CA GLU A 4 -0.04 -25.90 31.84
C GLU A 4 -0.80 -24.63 32.27
N PRO A 5 -0.13 -23.51 32.63
CA PRO A 5 -0.84 -22.28 32.97
C PRO A 5 -1.10 -21.50 31.68
N LYS A 6 -2.22 -21.78 31.01
CA LYS A 6 -2.77 -20.84 30.03
C LYS A 6 -3.43 -19.68 30.76
N GLY A 7 -2.65 -18.63 30.99
CA GLY A 7 -3.19 -17.35 31.46
C GLY A 7 -4.14 -16.75 30.41
N PRO A 8 -5.31 -16.24 30.79
CA PRO A 8 -6.19 -15.53 29.87
C PRO A 8 -5.52 -14.25 29.37
N LEU A 9 -5.46 -14.08 28.05
CA LEU A 9 -5.05 -12.83 27.40
C LEU A 9 -5.89 -11.66 27.96
N PRO A 10 -5.28 -10.49 28.20
CA PRO A 10 -5.88 -9.42 28.98
C PRO A 10 -7.19 -8.92 28.36
N HIS A 11 -8.30 -9.19 29.03
CA HIS A 11 -9.67 -8.73 28.74
C HIS A 11 -9.78 -7.21 28.47
N GLN A 12 -8.79 -6.44 28.92
CA GLN A 12 -8.70 -4.99 28.76
C GLN A 12 -8.46 -4.53 27.32
N ILE A 13 -7.78 -5.30 26.45
CA ILE A 13 -7.52 -4.88 25.06
C ILE A 13 -8.78 -5.06 24.19
N TYR A 14 -9.52 -6.14 24.41
CA TYR A 14 -10.78 -6.41 23.73
C TYR A 14 -11.82 -5.32 24.00
N TRP A 15 -11.98 -4.93 25.28
CA TRP A 15 -12.91 -3.86 25.67
C TRP A 15 -12.49 -2.48 25.16
N ARG A 16 -11.18 -2.16 25.14
CA ARG A 16 -10.69 -0.89 24.59
C ARG A 16 -10.95 -0.76 23.09
N ARG A 17 -10.73 -1.82 22.32
CA ARG A 17 -11.01 -1.82 20.86
C ARG A 17 -12.50 -1.72 20.57
N ARG A 18 -13.33 -2.37 21.39
CA ARG A 18 -14.80 -2.34 21.23
C ARG A 18 -15.41 -1.00 21.64
N ALA A 19 -14.91 -0.38 22.70
CA ALA A 19 -15.29 0.98 23.10
C ALA A 19 -14.88 2.03 22.05
N LEU A 20 -13.69 1.88 21.46
CA LEU A 20 -13.22 2.76 20.38
C LEU A 20 -14.09 2.63 19.12
N ALA A 21 -14.47 1.41 18.73
CA ALA A 21 -15.37 1.19 17.59
C ALA A 21 -16.76 1.81 17.81
N ILE A 22 -17.33 1.70 19.03
CA ILE A 22 -18.61 2.32 19.38
C ILE A 22 -18.49 3.85 19.37
N GLY A 23 -17.40 4.40 19.92
CA GLY A 23 -17.14 5.85 19.91
C GLY A 23 -17.04 6.42 18.50
N ILE A 24 -16.32 5.74 17.59
CA ILE A 24 -16.23 6.14 16.17
C ILE A 24 -17.62 6.10 15.52
N GLY A 25 -18.42 5.06 15.79
CA GLY A 25 -19.79 4.96 15.27
C GLY A 25 -20.65 6.15 15.69
N VAL A 26 -20.61 6.55 16.97
CA VAL A 26 -21.37 7.71 17.47
C VAL A 26 -20.90 9.01 16.83
N VAL A 27 -19.59 9.19 16.64
CA VAL A 27 -19.04 10.38 15.99
C VAL A 27 -19.47 10.46 14.53
N VAL A 28 -19.43 9.35 13.78
CA VAL A 28 -19.88 9.31 12.39
C VAL A 28 -21.37 9.65 12.28
N VAL A 29 -22.21 9.11 13.16
CA VAL A 29 -23.65 9.44 13.19
C VAL A 29 -23.87 10.92 13.51
N ALA A 30 -23.13 11.49 14.45
CA ALA A 30 -23.21 12.91 14.78
C ALA A 30 -22.78 13.81 13.60
N ILE A 31 -21.73 13.43 12.86
CA ILE A 31 -21.26 14.16 11.67
C ILE A 31 -22.31 14.09 10.56
N VAL A 32 -22.90 12.92 10.30
CA VAL A 32 -23.96 12.76 9.29
C VAL A 32 -25.18 13.59 9.65
N ALA A 33 -25.58 13.59 10.93
CA ALA A 33 -26.68 14.44 11.40
C ALA A 33 -26.36 15.93 11.25
N ALA A 34 -25.13 16.37 11.57
CA ALA A 34 -24.71 17.75 11.38
C ALA A 34 -24.71 18.18 9.91
N ILE A 35 -24.24 17.31 9.01
CA ILE A 35 -24.27 17.56 7.56
C ILE A 35 -25.71 17.63 7.05
N ALA A 36 -26.59 16.72 7.50
CA ALA A 36 -28.00 16.75 7.12
C ALA A 36 -28.68 18.05 7.59
N ILE A 37 -28.40 18.50 8.82
CA ILE A 37 -28.90 19.78 9.34
C ILE A 37 -28.36 20.95 8.52
N LEU A 38 -27.07 20.96 8.16
CA LEU A 38 -26.46 22.02 7.35
C LEU A 38 -27.06 22.08 5.94
N VAL A 39 -27.30 20.92 5.31
CA VAL A 39 -27.94 20.83 3.98
C VAL A 39 -29.39 21.29 4.01
N VAL A 40 -30.15 20.95 5.07
CA VAL A 40 -31.53 21.44 5.24
C VAL A 40 -31.56 22.94 5.54
N SER A 41 -30.62 23.44 6.34
CA SER A 41 -30.53 24.88 6.71
C SER A 41 -30.08 25.76 5.54
N ASN A 42 -29.27 25.24 4.61
CA ASN A 42 -28.85 25.95 3.40
C ASN A 42 -29.89 25.94 2.26
N SER A 43 -31.03 25.25 2.42
CA SER A 43 -32.08 25.18 1.40
C SER A 43 -33.13 26.29 1.51
N THR A 44 -32.96 27.24 2.43
CA THR A 44 -33.85 28.41 2.60
C THR A 44 -33.11 29.74 2.38
N GLY A 45 -33.30 30.32 1.19
CA GLY A 45 -33.36 31.77 0.99
C GLY A 45 -32.06 32.54 0.65
N GLY A 46 -31.98 32.98 -0.62
CA GLY A 46 -32.01 34.42 -0.95
C GLY A 46 -30.73 35.26 -0.89
N ASP A 47 -30.20 35.51 -2.09
CA ASP A 47 -29.67 36.78 -2.61
C ASP A 47 -28.51 37.57 -1.98
N THR A 48 -27.67 38.04 -2.91
CA THR A 48 -27.08 39.39 -3.09
C THR A 48 -25.57 39.63 -2.88
N LYS A 49 -24.94 40.03 -4.01
CA LYS A 49 -23.97 41.14 -4.24
C LYS A 49 -22.65 41.21 -3.44
N THR A 50 -21.57 41.08 -4.20
CA THR A 50 -20.29 41.83 -4.11
C THR A 50 -20.50 43.37 -4.18
N PRO A 51 -19.47 44.23 -4.00
CA PRO A 51 -18.11 44.08 -3.45
C PRO A 51 -17.76 45.22 -2.45
N THR A 52 -16.51 45.31 -1.95
CA THR A 52 -15.65 46.53 -2.02
C THR A 52 -14.48 46.48 -1.05
N SER A 53 -13.31 46.83 -1.61
CA SER A 53 -12.02 47.08 -0.98
C SER A 53 -12.06 48.22 0.05
N SER A 54 -11.35 48.08 1.17
CA SER A 54 -11.13 49.16 2.13
C SER A 54 -9.64 49.28 2.46
N ALA A 55 -9.04 50.39 2.02
CA ALA A 55 -7.77 50.90 2.50
C ALA A 55 -8.03 51.77 3.74
N ALA A 56 -7.22 51.64 4.78
CA ALA A 56 -7.25 52.50 5.96
C ALA A 56 -5.84 53.02 6.29
N ALA A 57 -5.75 54.34 6.45
CA ALA A 57 -4.63 55.09 7.04
C ALA A 57 -4.62 54.94 8.59
N PRO A 58 -3.60 55.44 9.30
CA PRO A 58 -3.69 56.80 9.89
C PRO A 58 -2.35 57.58 9.89
N THR A 59 -2.32 58.91 9.65
CA THR A 59 -2.43 60.07 10.57
C THR A 59 -1.25 60.24 11.56
N PRO A 60 -0.47 61.36 11.52
CA PRO A 60 0.69 61.62 12.38
C PRO A 60 0.41 62.65 13.50
N LEU A 61 1.12 62.58 14.63
CA LEU A 61 1.35 63.74 15.52
C LEU A 61 2.68 63.62 16.31
N PRO A 62 3.25 64.75 16.79
CA PRO A 62 4.69 65.01 16.84
C PRO A 62 5.25 65.29 18.24
N GLY A 63 6.58 65.24 18.38
CA GLY A 63 7.30 66.03 19.39
C GLY A 63 8.54 65.37 20.02
N GLU A 64 9.60 66.18 20.11
CA GLU A 64 10.72 66.16 21.07
C GLU A 64 12.06 65.47 20.68
N ASN A 65 13.01 66.37 20.40
CA ASN A 65 14.49 66.30 20.30
C ASN A 65 15.09 66.26 21.74
N PRO A 66 16.41 66.11 22.02
CA PRO A 66 17.61 65.89 21.19
C PRO A 66 18.46 64.67 21.65
N GLU A 67 19.47 64.26 20.88
CA GLU A 67 20.87 64.21 21.33
C GLU A 67 21.75 63.54 20.26
N VAL A 68 22.81 64.24 19.89
CA VAL A 68 23.79 63.83 18.88
C VAL A 68 24.68 62.72 19.45
N LYS A 69 24.50 61.50 18.94
CA LYS A 69 25.53 60.45 18.99
C LYS A 69 25.70 59.94 17.57
N THR A 70 26.61 60.58 16.84
CA THR A 70 27.12 60.09 15.56
C THR A 70 27.65 58.67 15.74
N PRO A 71 27.10 57.64 15.10
CA PRO A 71 27.77 56.35 14.99
C PRO A 71 28.91 56.54 13.98
N VAL A 72 30.13 56.23 14.41
CA VAL A 72 31.27 56.08 13.50
C VAL A 72 30.91 54.96 12.51
N GLN A 73 30.63 55.34 11.26
CA GLN A 73 30.42 54.40 10.16
C GLN A 73 31.79 53.81 9.77
N PRO A 74 31.99 52.48 9.84
CA PRO A 74 33.15 51.85 9.23
C PRO A 74 33.15 52.14 7.71
N PRO A 75 34.31 52.19 7.04
CA PRO A 75 34.36 52.39 5.60
C PRO A 75 33.51 51.32 4.92
N ALA A 76 32.69 51.73 3.95
CA ALA A 76 31.93 50.82 3.12
C ALA A 76 32.91 49.88 2.40
N GLN A 77 33.05 48.64 2.90
CA GLN A 77 33.59 47.56 2.09
C GLN A 77 32.61 47.35 0.95
N GLN A 78 33.05 47.73 -0.24
CA GLN A 78 32.36 47.47 -1.50
C GLN A 78 32.21 45.96 -1.65
N ALA A 79 31.07 45.41 -1.24
CA ALA A 79 30.67 44.10 -1.68
C ALA A 79 30.47 44.17 -3.20
N PRO A 80 31.08 43.27 -4.00
CA PRO A 80 30.81 43.23 -5.42
C PRO A 80 29.31 43.06 -5.65
N PRO A 81 28.75 43.65 -6.73
CA PRO A 81 27.33 43.50 -7.05
C PRO A 81 26.98 42.01 -7.15
N PRO A 82 25.78 41.59 -6.69
CA PRO A 82 25.38 40.19 -6.79
C PRO A 82 25.39 39.80 -8.27
N THR A 83 26.25 38.85 -8.61
CA THR A 83 26.26 38.23 -9.94
C THR A 83 24.89 37.61 -10.18
N PRO A 84 24.17 37.96 -11.26
CA PRO A 84 22.90 37.31 -11.56
C PRO A 84 23.16 35.82 -11.74
N THR A 85 22.64 35.01 -10.81
CA THR A 85 22.62 33.56 -10.99
C THR A 85 21.60 33.29 -12.09
N PRO A 86 21.95 32.65 -13.21
CA PRO A 86 20.98 32.30 -14.23
C PRO A 86 19.94 31.38 -13.62
N SER A 87 18.72 31.88 -13.40
CA SER A 87 17.57 31.03 -13.13
C SER A 87 17.22 30.38 -14.46
N ALA A 88 17.75 29.18 -14.71
CA ALA A 88 17.28 28.35 -15.81
C ALA A 88 15.77 28.19 -15.64
N ALA A 89 15.00 28.71 -16.60
CA ALA A 89 13.56 28.53 -16.62
C ALA A 89 13.29 27.02 -16.68
N VAL A 90 12.68 26.48 -15.62
CA VAL A 90 12.21 25.10 -15.62
C VAL A 90 11.09 25.04 -16.65
N THR A 91 11.36 24.42 -17.79
CA THR A 91 10.34 24.16 -18.81
C THR A 91 9.19 23.40 -18.14
N PRO A 92 7.93 23.87 -18.23
CA PRO A 92 6.82 23.16 -17.62
C PRO A 92 6.72 21.76 -18.24
N PRO A 93 6.44 20.72 -17.42
CA PRO A 93 6.34 19.37 -17.94
C PRO A 93 5.27 19.31 -19.04
N PRO A 94 5.51 18.53 -20.11
CA PRO A 94 4.56 18.40 -21.21
C PRO A 94 3.20 17.95 -20.68
N VAL A 95 2.14 18.63 -21.12
CA VAL A 95 0.76 18.29 -20.79
C VAL A 95 0.41 16.98 -21.48
N LEU A 96 0.03 15.97 -20.70
CA LEU A 96 -0.40 14.66 -21.22
C LEU A 96 -1.66 14.83 -22.07
N LYS A 97 -1.65 14.28 -23.28
CA LYS A 97 -2.80 14.29 -24.19
C LYS A 97 -3.51 12.93 -24.16
N GLU A 98 -4.76 12.94 -24.60
CA GLU A 98 -5.54 11.71 -24.71
C GLU A 98 -4.90 10.74 -25.70
N GLY A 99 -4.70 9.50 -25.25
CA GLY A 99 -4.13 8.42 -26.07
C GLY A 99 -2.61 8.36 -26.09
N ASP A 100 -1.91 9.30 -25.44
CA ASP A 100 -0.49 9.20 -25.13
C ASP A 100 -0.21 8.00 -24.19
N ASP A 101 1.04 7.57 -24.10
CA ASP A 101 1.44 6.57 -23.11
C ASP A 101 1.25 7.10 -21.68
N CYS A 102 0.68 6.28 -20.81
CA CYS A 102 0.53 6.62 -19.40
C CYS A 102 1.92 6.70 -18.76
N PRO A 103 2.34 7.88 -18.24
CA PRO A 103 3.53 7.94 -17.41
C PRO A 103 3.30 7.19 -16.09
N ASP A 104 4.37 6.67 -15.48
CA ASP A 104 4.26 5.92 -14.22
C ASP A 104 3.65 6.76 -13.09
N SER A 105 3.76 8.10 -13.15
CA SER A 105 3.15 9.03 -12.18
C SER A 105 1.63 9.11 -12.25
N THR A 106 1.01 8.70 -13.36
CA THR A 106 -0.47 8.67 -13.51
C THR A 106 -1.04 7.28 -13.34
N LEU A 107 -0.21 6.29 -13.02
CA LEU A 107 -0.63 4.92 -12.77
C LEU A 107 -0.38 4.54 -11.31
N ALA A 108 -1.24 3.68 -10.79
CA ALA A 108 -1.01 2.97 -9.54
C ALA A 108 -1.07 1.46 -9.80
N VAL A 109 -0.24 0.70 -9.09
CA VAL A 109 -0.24 -0.75 -9.11
C VAL A 109 -0.49 -1.26 -7.70
N LYS A 110 -1.32 -2.28 -7.56
CA LYS A 110 -1.65 -2.91 -6.28
C LYS A 110 -1.64 -4.43 -6.41
N GLY A 111 -1.03 -5.10 -5.44
CA GLY A 111 -1.17 -6.54 -5.24
C GLY A 111 -2.27 -6.86 -4.23
N MET A 112 -2.87 -8.03 -4.36
CA MET A 112 -3.79 -8.62 -3.39
C MET A 112 -3.60 -10.13 -3.39
N THR A 113 -3.75 -10.75 -2.22
CA THR A 113 -3.88 -12.20 -2.09
C THR A 113 -5.35 -12.54 -1.86
N ASN A 114 -5.78 -13.75 -2.24
CA ASN A 114 -7.15 -14.19 -1.97
C ASN A 114 -7.44 -14.38 -0.47
N GLN A 115 -6.41 -14.66 0.33
CA GLN A 115 -6.45 -14.74 1.80
C GLN A 115 -5.11 -14.25 2.38
N PRO A 116 -5.05 -13.77 3.63
CA PRO A 116 -3.81 -13.33 4.25
C PRO A 116 -2.96 -14.49 4.81
N ASP A 117 -3.59 -15.63 5.11
CA ASP A 117 -2.96 -16.79 5.74
C ASP A 117 -3.20 -18.04 4.89
N PHE A 118 -2.14 -18.83 4.70
CA PHE A 118 -2.12 -20.06 3.94
C PHE A 118 -1.33 -21.13 4.69
N VAL A 119 -1.45 -22.38 4.27
CA VAL A 119 -0.62 -23.50 4.75
C VAL A 119 0.37 -23.87 3.66
N VAL A 120 1.57 -24.31 4.01
CA VAL A 120 2.54 -24.85 3.04
C VAL A 120 1.87 -25.98 2.23
N GLY A 121 1.90 -25.85 0.90
CA GLY A 121 1.20 -26.74 -0.03
C GLY A 121 -0.04 -26.11 -0.66
N ASP A 122 -0.59 -25.04 -0.07
CA ASP A 122 -1.63 -24.23 -0.71
C ASP A 122 -1.11 -23.53 -1.97
N GLN A 123 -2.05 -23.09 -2.80
CA GLN A 123 -1.76 -22.32 -4.01
C GLN A 123 -2.36 -20.91 -3.93
N PRO A 124 -1.66 -19.95 -3.29
CA PRO A 124 -2.13 -18.57 -3.19
C PRO A 124 -2.43 -17.98 -4.57
N LYS A 125 -3.56 -17.28 -4.67
CA LYS A 125 -3.95 -16.54 -5.86
C LYS A 125 -3.59 -15.08 -5.67
N PHE A 126 -2.69 -14.59 -6.50
CA PHE A 126 -2.24 -13.20 -6.51
C PHE A 126 -3.00 -12.42 -7.56
N THR A 127 -3.73 -11.41 -7.12
CA THR A 127 -4.46 -10.47 -7.97
C THR A 127 -3.63 -9.19 -8.09
N MET A 128 -3.34 -8.80 -9.32
CA MET A 128 -2.59 -7.62 -9.71
C MET A 128 -3.55 -6.62 -10.33
N VAL A 129 -3.59 -5.41 -9.78
CA VAL A 129 -4.49 -4.35 -10.25
C VAL A 129 -3.67 -3.16 -10.70
N VAL A 130 -3.90 -2.70 -11.92
CA VAL A 130 -3.32 -1.49 -12.49
C VAL A 130 -4.44 -0.46 -12.65
N THR A 131 -4.24 0.75 -12.17
CA THR A 131 -5.25 1.82 -12.15
C THR A 131 -4.70 3.10 -12.75
N ASN A 132 -5.46 3.77 -13.61
CA ASN A 132 -5.17 5.16 -13.97
C ASN A 132 -5.66 6.10 -12.87
N ILE A 133 -4.72 6.71 -12.14
CA ILE A 133 -4.97 7.70 -11.08
C ILE A 133 -4.84 9.13 -11.59
N GLY A 134 -4.52 9.32 -12.86
CA GLY A 134 -4.50 10.61 -13.54
C GLY A 134 -5.90 11.07 -13.96
N LEU A 135 -5.93 12.27 -14.55
CA LEU A 135 -7.15 12.92 -15.04
C LEU A 135 -7.36 12.79 -16.56
N VAL A 136 -6.40 12.21 -17.27
CA VAL A 136 -6.39 12.08 -18.73
C VAL A 136 -6.36 10.60 -19.11
N ALA A 137 -7.12 10.22 -20.13
CA ALA A 137 -7.08 8.87 -20.67
C ALA A 137 -5.77 8.64 -21.44
N CYS A 138 -5.09 7.53 -21.16
CA CYS A 138 -3.78 7.22 -21.72
C CYS A 138 -3.64 5.72 -21.97
N LYS A 139 -2.59 5.29 -22.66
CA LYS A 139 -2.35 3.88 -23.01
C LYS A 139 -1.22 3.29 -22.18
N ARG A 140 -1.36 2.04 -21.74
CA ARG A 140 -0.26 1.30 -21.13
C ARG A 140 -0.33 -0.17 -21.52
N ASP A 141 0.83 -0.74 -21.80
CA ASP A 141 0.98 -2.19 -21.88
C ASP A 141 0.87 -2.78 -20.47
N VAL A 142 -0.04 -3.72 -20.28
CA VAL A 142 -0.23 -4.52 -19.06
C VAL A 142 -0.21 -6.02 -19.37
N GLY A 143 0.44 -6.39 -20.48
CA GLY A 143 0.59 -7.76 -20.92
C GLY A 143 1.47 -8.60 -19.98
N ALA A 144 1.41 -9.91 -20.19
CA ALA A 144 2.16 -10.89 -19.41
C ALA A 144 3.68 -10.71 -19.53
N ALA A 145 4.17 -9.97 -20.53
CA ALA A 145 5.58 -9.63 -20.68
C ALA A 145 6.10 -8.61 -19.65
N VAL A 146 5.23 -7.71 -19.16
CA VAL A 146 5.64 -6.53 -18.36
C VAL A 146 5.02 -6.47 -16.97
N LEU A 147 3.93 -7.23 -16.73
CA LEU A 147 3.24 -7.28 -15.44
C LEU A 147 3.73 -8.49 -14.61
N ALA A 148 4.48 -8.19 -13.56
CA ALA A 148 5.11 -9.18 -12.70
C ALA A 148 4.53 -9.16 -11.28
N ALA A 149 4.26 -10.35 -10.74
CA ALA A 149 4.15 -10.60 -9.31
C ALA A 149 5.48 -11.14 -8.80
N TYR A 150 5.91 -10.66 -7.64
CA TYR A 150 7.10 -11.12 -6.92
C TYR A 150 6.75 -11.51 -5.50
N VAL A 151 7.36 -12.61 -5.03
CA VAL A 151 7.35 -12.98 -3.61
C VAL A 151 8.72 -12.67 -3.02
N TYR A 152 8.73 -11.96 -1.90
CA TYR A 152 9.91 -11.56 -1.15
C TYR A 152 9.89 -12.12 0.27
N SER A 153 11.07 -12.43 0.81
CA SER A 153 11.27 -12.63 2.25
C SER A 153 11.07 -11.31 3.01
N LEU A 154 10.96 -11.37 4.34
CA LEU A 154 10.97 -10.16 5.19
C LEU A 154 12.29 -9.36 5.10
N ASN A 155 13.39 -10.02 4.68
CA ASN A 155 14.69 -9.38 4.48
C ASN A 155 14.85 -8.78 3.07
N ASN A 156 13.77 -8.75 2.28
CA ASN A 156 13.75 -8.31 0.87
C ASN A 156 14.54 -9.20 -0.10
N ASP A 157 14.75 -10.48 0.24
CA ASP A 157 15.28 -11.45 -0.72
C ASP A 157 14.17 -11.86 -1.69
N ARG A 158 14.43 -11.78 -2.99
CA ARG A 158 13.47 -12.22 -4.01
C ARG A 158 13.44 -13.74 -4.07
N LEU A 159 12.28 -14.34 -3.85
CA LEU A 159 12.13 -15.78 -3.80
C LEU A 159 11.43 -16.37 -5.02
N TRP A 160 10.54 -15.61 -5.67
CA TRP A 160 9.78 -16.07 -6.84
C TRP A 160 9.29 -14.92 -7.72
N SER A 161 9.04 -15.21 -9.01
CA SER A 161 8.26 -14.39 -9.92
C SER A 161 7.44 -15.23 -10.91
N ASN A 162 6.28 -14.73 -11.34
CA ASN A 162 5.50 -15.33 -12.43
C ASN A 162 6.25 -15.36 -13.77
N LEU A 163 7.22 -14.47 -13.97
CA LEU A 163 7.97 -14.36 -15.23
C LEU A 163 9.17 -15.31 -15.31
N ASP A 164 9.61 -15.90 -14.21
CA ASP A 164 10.86 -16.67 -14.17
C ASP A 164 10.77 -17.98 -14.98
N CYS A 165 9.63 -18.67 -14.91
CA CYS A 165 9.45 -20.04 -15.43
C CYS A 165 8.50 -20.20 -16.61
N ALA A 166 7.69 -19.19 -16.88
CA ALA A 166 6.82 -19.14 -18.04
C ALA A 166 6.81 -17.72 -18.61
N PRO A 167 7.97 -17.20 -19.04
CA PRO A 167 8.02 -15.87 -19.65
C PRO A 167 7.14 -15.85 -20.89
N SER A 168 6.35 -14.78 -21.03
CA SER A 168 5.51 -14.53 -22.19
C SER A 168 6.01 -13.26 -22.90
N ASN A 169 5.92 -13.24 -24.22
CA ASN A 169 6.13 -12.03 -25.03
C ASN A 169 4.79 -11.36 -25.41
N GLU A 170 3.69 -11.78 -24.79
CA GLU A 170 2.37 -11.22 -25.03
C GLU A 170 2.27 -9.81 -24.45
N THR A 171 2.05 -8.85 -25.33
CA THR A 171 1.73 -7.47 -25.00
C THR A 171 0.21 -7.29 -24.94
N LEU A 172 -0.28 -6.50 -24.00
CA LEU A 172 -1.68 -6.10 -23.88
C LEU A 172 -1.74 -4.60 -23.65
N VAL A 173 -1.68 -3.84 -24.75
CA VAL A 173 -1.83 -2.38 -24.70
C VAL A 173 -3.30 -2.03 -24.49
N LYS A 174 -3.59 -1.41 -23.35
CA LYS A 174 -4.94 -0.98 -22.98
C LYS A 174 -4.98 0.54 -22.85
N THR A 175 -6.06 1.15 -23.34
CA THR A 175 -6.42 2.52 -22.98
C THR A 175 -7.08 2.49 -21.60
N PHE A 176 -6.61 3.35 -20.70
CA PHE A 176 -7.17 3.53 -19.37
C PHE A 176 -7.84 4.89 -19.28
N ASN A 177 -9.15 4.92 -19.09
CA ASN A 177 -9.85 6.13 -18.66
C ASN A 177 -9.47 6.49 -17.21
N PRO A 178 -9.64 7.75 -16.77
CA PRO A 178 -9.45 8.12 -15.37
C PRO A 178 -10.23 7.20 -14.42
N GLY A 179 -9.54 6.60 -13.45
CA GLY A 179 -10.10 5.63 -12.51
C GLY A 179 -10.32 4.22 -13.06
N GLU A 180 -10.08 3.97 -14.35
CA GLU A 180 -10.20 2.64 -14.95
C GLU A 180 -9.13 1.69 -14.39
N GLN A 181 -9.53 0.43 -14.23
CA GLN A 181 -8.69 -0.62 -13.67
C GLN A 181 -8.60 -1.82 -14.60
N VAL A 182 -7.40 -2.40 -14.68
CA VAL A 182 -7.18 -3.72 -15.27
C VAL A 182 -6.70 -4.65 -14.17
N THR A 183 -7.33 -5.82 -14.10
CA THR A 183 -7.03 -6.84 -13.11
C THR A 183 -6.50 -8.09 -13.81
N THR A 184 -5.40 -8.62 -13.32
CA THR A 184 -4.78 -9.86 -13.79
C THR A 184 -4.48 -10.74 -12.60
N GLU A 185 -4.64 -12.05 -12.76
CA GLU A 185 -4.47 -13.00 -11.66
C GLU A 185 -3.44 -14.05 -12.02
N VAL A 186 -2.63 -14.45 -11.03
CA VAL A 186 -1.69 -15.56 -11.15
C VAL A 186 -1.80 -16.47 -9.94
N THR A 187 -1.72 -17.77 -10.18
CA THR A 187 -1.70 -18.78 -9.13
C THR A 187 -0.25 -19.16 -8.84
N TRP A 188 0.17 -18.97 -7.59
CA TRP A 188 1.51 -19.34 -7.15
C TRP A 188 1.50 -20.73 -6.51
N THR A 189 2.50 -21.55 -6.83
CA THR A 189 2.56 -22.95 -6.39
C THR A 189 3.29 -23.17 -5.07
N GLY A 190 3.70 -22.11 -4.36
CA GLY A 190 4.57 -22.22 -3.18
C GLY A 190 6.04 -22.55 -3.48
N MET A 191 6.43 -22.61 -4.76
CA MET A 191 7.81 -22.93 -5.17
C MET A 191 8.61 -21.66 -5.45
N GLY A 192 9.89 -21.66 -5.09
CA GLY A 192 10.83 -20.62 -5.47
C GLY A 192 11.18 -20.66 -6.95
N SER A 193 11.68 -19.53 -7.46
CA SER A 193 12.18 -19.41 -8.83
C SER A 193 13.28 -18.36 -8.94
N ALA A 194 14.04 -18.44 -10.03
CA ALA A 194 15.06 -17.48 -10.41
C ALA A 194 15.02 -17.29 -11.93
N PRO A 195 15.69 -16.27 -12.51
CA PRO A 195 15.64 -16.03 -13.94
C PRO A 195 16.15 -17.26 -14.69
N ASN A 196 15.52 -17.58 -15.83
CA ASN A 196 15.74 -18.79 -16.63
C ASN A 196 15.29 -20.10 -15.96
N CYS A 197 14.59 -20.03 -14.83
CA CYS A 197 13.97 -21.16 -14.13
C CYS A 197 14.90 -22.37 -13.92
N PRO A 198 15.97 -22.22 -13.12
CA PRO A 198 16.85 -23.35 -12.82
C PRO A 198 16.07 -24.47 -12.09
N LEU A 199 16.37 -25.71 -12.47
CA LEU A 199 15.84 -26.92 -11.84
C LEU A 199 16.92 -27.60 -10.97
N PRO A 200 16.55 -28.26 -9.86
CA PRO A 200 15.19 -28.35 -9.31
C PRO A 200 14.77 -27.08 -8.56
N ARG A 201 13.52 -26.64 -8.78
CA ARG A 201 12.91 -25.56 -7.98
C ARG A 201 12.78 -26.02 -6.53
N GLN A 202 13.14 -25.14 -5.59
CA GLN A 202 13.04 -25.42 -4.17
C GLN A 202 11.69 -24.96 -3.61
N PRO A 203 11.01 -25.74 -2.77
CA PRO A 203 9.81 -25.29 -2.08
C PRO A 203 10.13 -24.17 -1.09
N ILE A 204 9.22 -23.20 -0.97
CA ILE A 204 9.30 -22.17 0.06
C ILE A 204 8.66 -22.71 1.34
N GLY A 205 9.41 -22.64 2.43
CA GLY A 205 8.96 -23.13 3.75
C GLY A 205 7.94 -22.21 4.44
N PRO A 206 7.51 -22.57 5.66
CA PRO A 206 6.66 -21.72 6.46
C PRO A 206 7.34 -20.39 6.78
N GLY A 207 6.57 -19.31 6.87
CA GLY A 207 7.08 -17.98 7.16
C GLY A 207 6.11 -16.87 6.77
N THR A 208 6.54 -15.63 6.99
CA THR A 208 5.85 -14.43 6.51
C THR A 208 6.59 -13.89 5.29
N TYR A 209 5.83 -13.54 4.26
CA TYR A 209 6.34 -13.11 2.97
C TYR A 209 5.62 -11.86 2.50
N ASN A 210 6.22 -11.18 1.54
CA ASN A 210 5.65 -9.99 0.91
C ASN A 210 5.37 -10.27 -0.57
N LEU A 211 4.13 -10.05 -1.00
CA LEU A 211 3.79 -9.92 -2.41
C LEU A 211 4.07 -8.47 -2.86
N VAL A 212 4.81 -8.33 -3.96
CA VAL A 212 5.02 -7.04 -4.63
C VAL A 212 4.70 -7.23 -6.11
N VAL A 213 3.76 -6.43 -6.61
CA VAL A 213 3.44 -6.34 -8.03
C VAL A 213 4.22 -5.20 -8.67
N GLN A 214 4.70 -5.42 -9.89
CA GLN A 214 5.48 -4.47 -10.65
C GLN A 214 4.99 -4.43 -12.11
N LEU A 215 4.86 -3.22 -12.64
CA LEU A 215 4.59 -2.97 -14.05
C LEU A 215 5.73 -2.10 -14.60
N GLY A 216 6.63 -2.68 -15.39
CA GLY A 216 7.84 -1.96 -15.82
C GLY A 216 8.65 -1.47 -14.61
N ASN A 217 8.77 -0.15 -14.42
CA ASN A 217 9.47 0.46 -13.26
C ASN A 217 8.54 0.78 -12.09
N LEU A 218 7.22 0.72 -12.29
CA LEU A 218 6.24 1.07 -11.27
C LEU A 218 6.03 -0.12 -10.33
N ARG A 219 6.26 0.07 -9.02
CA ARG A 219 6.10 -0.97 -8.00
C ARG A 219 4.98 -0.61 -7.02
N SER A 220 4.21 -1.62 -6.65
CA SER A 220 3.21 -1.54 -5.58
C SER A 220 3.86 -1.55 -4.19
N ALA A 221 3.06 -1.15 -3.19
CA ALA A 221 3.39 -1.43 -1.79
C ALA A 221 3.40 -2.95 -1.53
N ALA A 222 4.21 -3.39 -0.57
CA ALA A 222 4.27 -4.78 -0.15
C ALA A 222 2.97 -5.22 0.55
N VAL A 223 2.47 -6.38 0.17
CA VAL A 223 1.32 -7.03 0.82
C VAL A 223 1.82 -8.24 1.60
N PRO A 224 1.77 -8.20 2.94
CA PRO A 224 2.21 -9.33 3.74
C PRO A 224 1.20 -10.48 3.66
N PHE A 225 1.71 -11.70 3.63
CA PHE A 225 0.92 -12.92 3.79
C PHE A 225 1.75 -14.00 4.52
N VAL A 226 1.07 -14.99 5.08
CA VAL A 226 1.69 -16.06 5.88
C VAL A 226 1.54 -17.41 5.17
N LEU A 227 2.61 -18.22 5.22
CA LEU A 227 2.56 -19.66 5.01
C LEU A 227 2.82 -20.35 6.35
N ALA A 228 1.80 -20.97 6.92
CA ALA A 228 1.88 -21.75 8.15
C ALA A 228 2.38 -23.16 7.87
N GLU A 229 2.94 -23.79 8.90
CA GLU A 229 3.24 -25.21 8.86
C GLU A 229 1.96 -26.03 8.66
N PRO A 230 1.99 -27.11 7.86
CA PRO A 230 0.90 -28.05 7.80
C PRO A 230 0.63 -28.63 9.19
N ALA A 231 -0.63 -28.66 9.59
CA ALA A 231 -1.00 -29.33 10.82
C ALA A 231 -0.53 -30.80 10.75
N ALA A 232 0.16 -31.26 11.78
CA ALA A 232 0.51 -32.67 11.89
C ALA A 232 -0.80 -33.48 11.78
N PRO A 233 -0.81 -34.58 10.99
CA PRO A 233 -1.97 -35.46 10.99
C PRO A 233 -2.26 -35.89 12.43
N PRO A 234 -3.54 -35.98 12.84
CA PRO A 234 -3.87 -36.50 14.15
C PRO A 234 -3.17 -37.86 14.31
N PRO A 235 -2.66 -38.20 15.51
CA PRO A 235 -2.06 -39.50 15.74
C PRO A 235 -3.06 -40.55 15.28
N GLY A 236 -2.77 -41.21 14.15
CA GLY A 236 -3.62 -42.26 13.63
C GLY A 236 -3.73 -43.33 14.70
N ASP A 237 -4.94 -43.88 14.88
CA ASP A 237 -5.20 -45.01 15.76
C ASP A 237 -4.03 -45.99 15.66
N ALA A 238 -3.26 -46.11 16.74
CA ALA A 238 -2.23 -47.11 16.83
C ALA A 238 -2.89 -48.45 16.47
N PRO A 239 -2.28 -49.28 15.59
CA PRO A 239 -2.80 -50.60 15.33
C PRO A 239 -3.07 -51.28 16.67
N ALA A 240 -4.31 -51.73 16.88
CA ALA A 240 -4.66 -52.46 18.09
C ALA A 240 -3.61 -53.57 18.29
N PRO A 241 -3.08 -53.76 19.51
CA PRO A 241 -2.10 -54.81 19.75
C PRO A 241 -2.68 -56.14 19.25
N PRO A 242 -1.87 -56.99 18.59
CA PRO A 242 -2.34 -58.29 18.15
C PRO A 242 -2.92 -59.05 19.35
N PRO A 243 -4.02 -59.79 19.17
CA PRO A 243 -4.63 -60.53 20.28
C PRO A 243 -3.58 -61.43 20.91
N GLU A 244 -3.38 -61.25 22.21
CA GLU A 244 -2.49 -62.07 23.01
C GLU A 244 -2.88 -63.54 22.84
N GLY A 245 -1.87 -64.37 22.56
CA GLY A 245 -2.03 -65.71 22.00
C GLY A 245 -3.08 -66.56 22.69
N ALA A 246 -3.89 -67.24 21.88
CA ALA A 246 -4.73 -68.33 22.33
C ALA A 246 -3.85 -69.39 23.03
N PRO A 247 -4.28 -69.95 24.18
CA PRO A 247 -3.54 -71.00 24.86
C PRO A 247 -3.38 -72.21 23.92
N PRO A 248 -2.24 -72.92 23.97
CA PRO A 248 -2.03 -74.08 23.10
C PRO A 248 -3.08 -75.14 23.38
N ALA A 249 -3.68 -75.67 22.30
CA ALA A 249 -4.61 -76.77 22.37
C ALA A 249 -3.95 -78.00 23.03
N PRO A 250 -4.64 -78.74 23.90
CA PRO A 250 -4.11 -79.99 24.44
C PRO A 250 -3.96 -81.01 23.30
N GLY A 251 -2.74 -81.53 23.17
CA GLY A 251 -2.38 -82.51 22.15
C GLY A 251 -3.09 -83.85 22.34
N ASN A 252 -3.35 -84.51 21.21
CA ASN A 252 -3.73 -85.92 21.12
C ASN A 252 -3.11 -86.51 19.84
#